data_AF-A0A662R4G8-F1
#
_entry.id   AF-A0A662R4G8-F1
#
_cell.length_a   1.000
_cell.length_b   1.000
_cell.length_c   1.000
_cell.angle_alpha   90.00
_cell.angle_beta   90.00
_cell.angle_gamma   90.00
#
_symmetry.space_group_name_H-M   'P 1'
#
loop_
_entity.id
_entity.type
_entity.pdbx_description
1 polymer ?
#
loop_
_entity_poly.entity_id
_entity_poly.type
_entity_poly.pdbx_seq_one_letter_code
_entity_poly.pdbx_strand_id
1 'polypeptide(L)'
;MRSAYSIIIILIVSIVLSGCVDQVPEELQEPVQPENTVLKVESINLSGTTTEKMDFAKHYSLDPLDIDLKVPKYDLPLQTDQVSNYDLFSREILLSGDALRLLEKNGFVVTDNPFDRKEEDIVQPYKTLADSKIPIFVTTDSLLHLYHIQFDETLRQIEEREFYDLVWELSEQLLNDSMESYKNSDGDLKEASRRNVAYFSVGLSLLKPEPEQVCQSENEWDCTDAYFKKEDLVHYSFEVPSYVRDDVEAELKLIEAHSGFSDSPVFIYKEDYSQYVPRGHYTRSERLKNYFRAFMWYGRMSMLLKGSDEIPADALISIEDARIQTTGACLIASEFANDYELMGKWDQIYSVTAFYVGLSDDLGPYEY
;
A
#
# COMPACT_ATOMS: atom_id res chain seq x y z
N MET A 1 20.57 -41.17 26.68
CA MET A 1 21.22 -40.99 25.37
C MET A 1 20.17 -40.39 24.45
N ARG A 2 19.95 -39.07 24.42
CA ARG A 2 20.71 -38.01 23.69
C ARG A 2 20.94 -38.34 22.20
N SER A 3 20.11 -37.74 21.34
CA SER A 3 20.43 -36.98 20.10
C SER A 3 19.15 -36.93 19.24
N ALA A 4 18.39 -35.83 19.15
CA ALA A 4 18.53 -34.71 18.18
C ALA A 4 18.42 -35.21 16.72
N TYR A 5 17.51 -34.77 15.85
CA TYR A 5 17.20 -33.42 15.34
C TYR A 5 15.76 -33.40 14.77
N SER A 6 14.86 -32.50 15.15
CA SER A 6 14.66 -31.08 14.76
C SER A 6 13.65 -30.90 13.61
N ILE A 7 12.44 -30.54 14.02
CA ILE A 7 11.36 -29.96 13.21
C ILE A 7 11.72 -28.50 12.94
N ILE A 8 11.79 -28.13 11.66
CA ILE A 8 12.00 -26.74 11.23
C ILE A 8 10.62 -26.08 11.14
N ILE A 9 10.31 -25.24 12.12
CA ILE A 9 9.27 -24.22 12.06
C ILE A 9 10.00 -22.93 11.68
N ILE A 10 9.83 -22.45 10.45
CA ILE A 10 10.28 -21.12 10.05
C ILE A 10 9.17 -20.14 10.46
N LEU A 11 9.39 -19.52 11.62
CA LEU A 11 8.63 -18.37 12.11
C LEU A 11 9.44 -17.13 11.72
N ILE A 12 8.93 -16.35 10.76
CA ILE A 12 9.51 -15.05 10.40
C ILE A 12 9.17 -14.07 11.52
N VAL A 13 10.10 -13.94 12.46
CA VAL A 13 10.18 -12.83 13.43
C VAL A 13 11.56 -12.20 13.24
N SER A 14 11.67 -11.26 12.30
CA SER A 14 12.90 -10.51 12.08
C SER A 14 12.64 -9.12 11.51
N ILE A 15 11.96 -8.23 12.25
CA ILE A 15 12.26 -6.78 12.24
C ILE A 15 11.96 -6.19 13.63
N VAL A 16 12.69 -6.62 14.68
CA VAL A 16 12.89 -5.80 15.91
C VAL A 16 14.19 -6.22 16.60
N LEU A 17 15.35 -6.14 15.94
CA LEU A 17 16.64 -6.26 16.63
C LEU A 17 17.75 -5.51 15.84
N SER A 18 17.63 -4.19 15.72
CA SER A 18 18.80 -3.31 15.60
C SER A 18 18.83 -2.38 16.81
N GLY A 19 19.21 -2.93 17.95
CA GLY A 19 19.15 -2.19 19.22
C GLY A 19 19.84 -2.90 20.36
N CYS A 20 20.99 -3.52 20.11
CA CYS A 20 21.93 -3.91 21.16
C CYS A 20 23.32 -3.47 20.70
N VAL A 21 23.62 -2.19 20.95
CA VAL A 21 25.00 -1.72 21.03
C VAL A 21 25.49 -2.07 22.43
N ASP A 22 26.60 -2.78 22.52
CA ASP A 22 27.28 -3.12 23.77
C ASP A 22 27.47 -1.89 24.66
N GLN A 23 27.04 -1.97 25.92
CA GLN A 23 27.33 -0.96 26.94
C GLN A 23 28.81 -1.04 27.33
N VAL A 24 29.61 -0.15 26.76
CA VAL A 24 30.95 0.19 27.26
C VAL A 24 30.78 0.94 28.58
N PRO A 25 31.62 0.70 29.61
CA PRO A 25 31.52 1.40 30.89
C PRO A 25 31.63 2.92 30.71
N GLU A 26 30.70 3.62 31.35
CA GLU A 26 30.55 5.07 31.35
C GLU A 26 31.80 5.73 31.96
N GLU A 27 32.77 6.13 31.13
CA GLU A 27 33.75 7.14 31.52
C GLU A 27 33.01 8.48 31.68
N LEU A 28 33.25 9.17 32.80
CA LEU A 28 32.69 10.49 33.11
C LEU A 28 32.86 11.43 31.93
N GLN A 29 31.79 11.60 31.14
CA GLN A 29 31.72 12.64 30.13
C GLN A 29 31.63 13.99 30.86
N GLU A 30 32.57 14.89 30.54
CA GLU A 30 32.46 16.31 30.89
C GLU A 30 31.10 16.85 30.43
N PRO A 31 30.51 17.82 31.15
CA PRO A 31 29.20 18.36 30.80
C PRO A 31 29.23 18.85 29.35
N VAL A 32 28.41 18.23 28.51
CA VAL A 32 28.19 18.62 27.12
C VAL A 32 27.85 20.10 27.12
N GLN A 33 28.78 20.94 26.63
CA GLN A 33 28.50 22.35 26.46
C GLN A 33 27.32 22.49 25.50
N PRO A 34 26.39 23.43 25.76
CA PRO A 34 25.19 23.55 24.94
C PRO A 34 25.58 24.00 23.54
N GLU A 35 25.56 23.05 22.59
CA GLU A 35 25.69 23.36 21.17
C GLU A 35 24.60 24.36 20.74
N ASN A 36 25.00 25.21 19.79
CA ASN A 36 24.32 26.43 19.38
C ASN A 36 22.81 26.22 19.10
N THR A 37 22.01 27.15 19.62
CA THR A 37 20.55 27.32 19.46
C THR A 37 20.15 27.75 18.04
N VAL A 38 20.72 27.15 17.00
CA VAL A 38 20.42 27.52 15.61
C VAL A 38 20.03 26.26 14.85
N LEU A 39 18.77 26.21 14.39
CA LEU A 39 18.30 25.17 13.48
C LEU A 39 18.72 25.56 12.06
N LYS A 40 19.63 24.77 11.48
CA LYS A 40 20.09 24.94 10.09
C LYS A 40 19.70 23.75 9.25
N VAL A 41 19.04 24.02 8.14
CA VAL A 41 18.68 23.04 7.11
C VAL A 41 19.20 23.55 5.78
N GLU A 42 19.93 22.71 5.06
CA GLU A 42 20.46 23.02 3.74
C GLU A 42 19.37 22.89 2.67
N SER A 43 19.54 23.62 1.57
CA SER A 43 18.61 23.55 0.44
C SER A 43 18.77 22.21 -0.30
N ILE A 44 17.66 21.60 -0.69
CA ILE A 44 17.64 20.43 -1.59
C ILE A 44 16.90 20.82 -2.87
N ASN A 45 17.46 20.50 -4.03
CA ASN A 45 16.76 20.70 -5.30
C ASN A 45 17.03 19.51 -6.22
N LEU A 46 15.98 18.74 -6.50
CA LEU A 46 16.07 17.53 -7.32
C LEU A 46 15.61 17.76 -8.77
N SER A 47 15.28 19.00 -9.16
CA SER A 47 14.77 19.33 -10.51
C SER A 47 15.69 18.93 -11.66
N GLY A 48 16.99 18.77 -11.40
CA GLY A 48 17.99 18.33 -12.39
C GLY A 48 18.26 16.82 -12.39
N THR A 49 17.61 16.07 -11.52
CA THR A 49 17.87 14.64 -11.33
C THR A 49 16.94 13.83 -12.23
N THR A 50 17.48 13.21 -13.27
CA THR A 50 16.83 12.13 -14.01
C THR A 50 17.06 10.83 -13.27
N THR A 51 16.00 10.24 -12.75
CA THR A 51 16.01 8.89 -12.17
C THR A 51 15.01 8.06 -12.94
N GLU A 52 15.50 7.03 -13.63
CA GLU A 52 14.63 6.02 -14.24
C GLU A 52 13.71 5.48 -13.14
N LYS A 53 12.39 5.52 -13.36
CA LYS A 53 11.33 5.06 -12.44
C LYS A 53 11.01 5.96 -11.22
N MET A 54 11.64 7.14 -11.05
CA MET A 54 11.29 8.09 -9.97
C MET A 54 10.97 9.49 -10.52
N ASP A 55 10.04 9.53 -11.48
CA ASP A 55 9.74 10.73 -12.24
C ASP A 55 9.21 11.89 -11.39
N PHE A 56 8.63 11.63 -10.23
CA PHE A 56 8.16 12.65 -9.30
C PHE A 56 9.28 13.31 -8.49
N ALA A 57 10.46 12.68 -8.37
CA ALA A 57 11.56 13.23 -7.58
C ALA A 57 12.01 14.60 -8.07
N LYS A 58 11.92 14.85 -9.40
CA LYS A 58 12.25 16.13 -10.03
C LYS A 58 11.39 17.31 -9.56
N HIS A 59 10.27 17.04 -8.89
CA HIS A 59 9.39 18.08 -8.35
C HIS A 59 9.68 18.43 -6.89
N TYR A 60 10.61 17.73 -6.23
CA TYR A 60 10.96 18.01 -4.85
C TYR A 60 12.02 19.12 -4.74
N SER A 61 11.70 20.14 -3.94
CA SER A 61 12.64 21.17 -3.52
C SER A 61 12.40 21.54 -2.06
N LEU A 62 13.49 21.75 -1.32
CA LEU A 62 13.49 22.24 0.04
C LEU A 62 14.31 23.53 0.07
N ASP A 63 13.68 24.62 0.51
CA ASP A 63 14.37 25.87 0.74
C ASP A 63 15.22 25.79 2.01
N PRO A 64 16.38 26.48 2.06
CA PRO A 64 17.22 26.47 3.24
C PRO A 64 16.52 27.20 4.39
N LEU A 65 16.69 26.69 5.60
CA LEU A 65 16.10 27.25 6.82
C LEU A 65 17.20 27.52 7.84
N ASP A 66 17.34 28.78 8.27
CA ASP A 66 18.26 29.20 9.33
C ASP A 66 17.45 29.96 10.39
N ILE A 67 17.17 29.31 11.52
CA ILE A 67 16.35 29.86 12.61
C ILE A 67 17.13 29.82 13.92
N ASP A 68 17.24 30.99 14.57
CA ASP A 68 17.65 31.10 15.96
C ASP A 68 16.52 30.66 16.91
N LEU A 69 16.74 29.58 17.65
CA LEU A 69 15.84 29.07 18.66
C LEU A 69 15.86 29.98 19.90
N LYS A 70 14.74 30.66 20.17
CA LYS A 70 14.61 31.64 21.27
C LYS A 70 13.94 31.09 22.52
N VAL A 71 13.78 29.77 22.63
CA VAL A 71 13.10 29.16 23.78
C VAL A 71 14.00 29.24 25.01
N PRO A 72 13.57 29.90 26.11
CA PRO A 72 14.34 29.93 27.34
C PRO A 72 14.57 28.52 27.88
N LYS A 73 15.80 28.22 28.29
CA LYS A 73 16.10 26.97 28.99
C LYS A 73 15.55 27.04 30.41
N TYR A 74 15.11 25.91 30.93
CA TYR A 74 14.73 25.73 32.33
C TYR A 74 15.59 24.62 32.93
N ASP A 75 15.80 24.69 34.24
CA ASP A 75 16.63 23.73 34.97
C ASP A 75 15.78 22.58 35.52
N LEU A 76 16.41 21.41 35.68
CA LEU A 76 15.84 20.24 36.34
C LEU A 76 16.48 20.04 37.74
N PRO A 77 15.73 19.54 38.73
CA PRO A 77 14.33 19.14 38.67
C PRO A 77 13.37 20.34 38.62
N LEU A 78 12.31 20.18 37.83
CA LEU A 78 11.25 21.17 37.66
C LEU A 78 10.55 21.43 39.00
N GLN A 79 10.35 22.70 39.34
CA GLN A 79 9.51 23.08 40.48
C GLN A 79 8.14 23.51 39.97
N THR A 80 7.07 22.89 40.45
CA THR A 80 5.71 23.12 39.94
C THR A 80 5.21 24.55 40.12
N ASP A 81 5.74 25.27 41.11
CA ASP A 81 5.45 26.69 41.36
C ASP A 81 6.11 27.63 40.34
N GLN A 82 7.12 27.17 39.60
CA GLN A 82 7.74 27.90 38.49
C GLN A 82 6.99 27.73 37.17
N VAL A 83 6.04 26.79 37.09
CA VAL A 83 5.25 26.51 35.89
C VAL A 83 4.01 27.42 35.87
N SER A 84 3.99 28.34 34.92
CA SER A 84 3.00 29.44 34.85
C SER A 84 1.53 29.00 34.83
N ASN A 85 1.22 27.81 34.31
CA ASN A 85 -0.14 27.28 34.16
C ASN A 85 -0.44 26.04 35.00
N TYR A 86 0.43 25.65 35.95
CA TYR A 86 0.28 24.38 36.68
C TYR A 86 -1.00 24.31 37.52
N ASP A 87 -1.39 25.42 38.17
CA ASP A 87 -2.62 25.49 38.97
C ASP A 87 -3.89 25.29 38.14
N LEU A 88 -3.88 25.70 36.86
CA LEU A 88 -5.01 25.47 35.94
C LEU A 88 -4.99 24.04 35.43
N PHE A 89 -3.82 23.53 35.04
CA PHE A 89 -3.65 22.15 34.57
C PHE A 89 -4.05 21.11 35.63
N SER A 90 -3.59 21.27 36.87
CA SER A 90 -3.81 20.31 37.96
C SER A 90 -5.26 20.19 38.43
N ARG A 91 -6.13 21.15 38.04
CA ARG A 91 -7.58 21.08 38.30
C ARG A 91 -8.31 20.14 37.33
N GLU A 92 -7.81 20.06 36.10
CA GLU A 92 -8.42 19.26 35.04
C GLU A 92 -7.78 17.87 34.95
N ILE A 93 -6.45 17.78 35.12
CA ILE A 93 -5.68 16.54 34.99
C ILE A 93 -4.96 16.24 36.31
N LEU A 94 -5.42 15.21 37.01
CA LEU A 94 -4.85 14.75 38.27
C LEU A 94 -3.71 13.75 38.01
N LEU A 95 -2.47 14.19 38.25
CA LEU A 95 -1.31 13.31 38.17
C LEU A 95 -1.18 12.44 39.42
N SER A 96 -0.79 11.18 39.23
CA SER A 96 -0.41 10.31 40.36
C SER A 96 0.90 10.82 41.00
N GLY A 97 1.14 10.46 42.25
CA GLY A 97 2.38 10.86 42.94
C GLY A 97 3.65 10.36 42.22
N ASP A 98 3.56 9.25 41.48
CA ASP A 98 4.65 8.72 40.68
C ASP A 98 4.85 9.53 39.39
N ALA A 99 3.76 9.87 38.71
CA ALA A 99 3.79 10.72 37.52
C ALA A 99 4.31 12.12 37.83
N LEU A 100 3.94 12.68 38.99
CA LEU A 100 4.46 13.98 39.43
C LEU A 100 5.97 13.94 39.66
N ARG A 101 6.48 12.90 40.33
CA ARG A 101 7.94 12.74 40.53
C ARG A 101 8.69 12.59 39.20
N LEU A 102 8.09 11.91 38.22
CA LEU A 102 8.67 11.81 36.88
C LEU A 102 8.66 13.17 36.14
N LEU A 103 7.57 13.93 36.27
CA LEU A 103 7.47 15.28 35.71
C LEU A 103 8.52 16.22 36.33
N GLU A 104 8.67 16.22 37.65
CA GLU A 104 9.67 17.02 38.35
C GLU A 104 11.09 16.62 37.94
N LYS A 105 11.37 15.31 37.84
CA LYS A 105 12.70 14.82 37.48
C LYS A 105 13.06 15.10 36.02
N ASN A 106 12.15 14.88 35.09
CA ASN A 106 12.43 14.83 33.65
C ASN A 106 11.92 16.06 32.88
N GLY A 107 11.08 16.90 33.49
CA GLY A 107 10.39 18.01 32.81
C GLY A 107 9.19 17.57 31.96
N PHE A 108 8.96 16.27 31.80
CA PHE A 108 7.79 15.71 31.12
C PHE A 108 7.39 14.36 31.73
N VAL A 109 6.14 13.94 31.49
CA VAL A 109 5.62 12.63 31.86
C VAL A 109 4.60 12.17 30.83
N VAL A 110 4.57 10.86 30.56
CA VAL A 110 3.55 10.22 29.72
C VAL A 110 2.57 9.50 30.63
N THR A 111 1.28 9.73 30.44
CA THR A 111 0.19 9.11 31.22
C THR A 111 -0.89 8.61 30.28
N ASP A 112 -1.68 7.64 30.74
CA ASP A 112 -2.91 7.25 30.05
C ASP A 112 -3.83 8.46 29.85
N ASN A 113 -4.62 8.44 28.77
CA ASN A 113 -5.63 9.48 28.53
C ASN A 113 -6.62 9.51 29.71
N PRO A 114 -6.71 10.63 30.47
CA PRO A 114 -7.58 10.73 31.63
C PRO A 114 -9.06 10.91 31.26
N PHE A 115 -9.35 11.29 30.01
CA PHE A 115 -10.72 11.55 29.53
C PHE A 115 -11.36 10.29 28.92
N ASP A 116 -10.64 9.59 28.03
CA ASP A 116 -11.06 8.30 27.50
C ASP A 116 -9.87 7.41 27.14
N ARG A 117 -9.73 6.29 27.86
CA ARG A 117 -8.63 5.32 27.65
C ARG A 117 -8.75 4.50 26.38
N LYS A 118 -9.92 4.50 25.73
CA LYS A 118 -10.19 3.74 24.50
C LYS A 118 -10.28 4.63 23.28
N GLU A 119 -9.95 5.91 23.41
CA GLU A 119 -9.97 6.83 22.28
C GLU A 119 -8.90 6.44 21.25
N GLU A 120 -9.33 6.30 20.00
CA GLU A 120 -8.50 5.96 18.85
C GLU A 120 -8.48 7.09 17.80
N ASP A 121 -9.43 8.02 17.86
CA ASP A 121 -9.46 9.20 17.00
C ASP A 121 -8.51 10.27 17.55
N ILE A 122 -7.40 10.48 16.84
CA ILE A 122 -6.36 11.46 17.17
C ILE A 122 -6.91 12.88 17.31
N VAL A 123 -8.06 13.22 16.72
CA VAL A 123 -8.66 14.56 16.79
C VAL A 123 -9.36 14.80 18.14
N GLN A 124 -9.91 13.76 18.78
CA GLN A 124 -10.73 13.93 19.98
C GLN A 124 -9.95 14.45 21.20
N PRO A 125 -8.70 14.00 21.48
CA PRO A 125 -7.90 14.60 22.54
C PRO A 125 -7.70 16.10 22.36
N TYR A 126 -7.44 16.57 21.13
CA TYR A 126 -7.26 18.00 20.85
C TYR A 126 -8.55 18.80 21.10
N LYS A 127 -9.70 18.28 20.68
CA LYS A 127 -11.01 18.91 20.96
C LYS A 127 -11.29 18.98 22.46
N THR A 128 -11.07 17.87 23.16
CA THR A 128 -11.28 17.78 24.62
C THR A 128 -10.40 18.78 25.37
N LEU A 129 -9.11 18.86 25.03
CA LEU A 129 -8.19 19.83 25.61
C LEU A 129 -8.61 21.28 25.31
N ALA A 130 -9.05 21.57 24.08
CA ALA A 130 -9.55 22.89 23.69
C ALA A 130 -10.80 23.29 24.50
N ASP A 131 -11.78 22.40 24.62
CA ASP A 131 -13.03 22.63 25.33
C ASP A 131 -12.79 22.84 26.85
N SER A 132 -11.87 22.06 27.43
CA SER A 132 -11.41 22.23 28.82
C SER A 132 -10.44 23.41 29.02
N LYS A 133 -10.12 24.17 27.96
CA LYS A 133 -9.16 25.30 27.99
C LYS A 133 -7.76 24.91 28.51
N ILE A 134 -7.38 23.66 28.31
CA ILE A 134 -6.05 23.16 28.60
C ILE A 134 -5.15 23.50 27.41
N PRO A 135 -3.96 24.09 27.62
CA PRO A 135 -3.06 24.41 26.52
C PRO A 135 -2.70 23.17 25.70
N ILE A 136 -2.85 23.28 24.39
CA ILE A 136 -2.53 22.23 23.43
C ILE A 136 -1.08 22.38 23.00
N PHE A 137 -0.34 21.28 23.09
CA PHE A 137 0.97 21.17 22.46
C PHE A 137 0.82 20.51 21.09
N VAL A 138 1.09 21.26 20.02
CA VAL A 138 1.04 20.75 18.65
C VAL A 138 2.38 20.12 18.32
N THR A 139 2.38 18.84 17.98
CA THR A 139 3.57 18.10 17.56
C THR A 139 3.59 17.94 16.04
N THR A 140 4.70 17.43 15.53
CA THR A 140 4.79 16.99 14.13
C THR A 140 3.75 15.92 13.78
N ASP A 141 3.25 15.16 14.76
CA ASP A 141 2.25 14.10 14.53
C ASP A 141 0.93 14.66 14.00
N SER A 142 0.55 15.88 14.40
CA SER A 142 -0.64 16.55 13.84
C SER A 142 -0.47 16.80 12.34
N LEU A 143 0.73 17.21 11.91
CA LEU A 143 1.03 17.43 10.49
C LEU A 143 1.16 16.10 9.75
N LEU A 144 1.81 15.10 10.34
CA LEU A 144 1.95 13.76 9.77
C LEU A 144 0.58 13.09 9.59
N HIS A 145 -0.32 13.23 10.55
CA HIS A 145 -1.68 12.71 10.44
C HIS A 145 -2.47 13.36 9.29
N LEU A 146 -2.42 14.69 9.17
CA LEU A 146 -3.03 15.40 8.04
C LEU A 146 -2.43 14.95 6.71
N TYR A 147 -1.11 14.77 6.66
CA TYR A 147 -0.42 14.24 5.50
C TYR A 147 -0.90 12.83 5.15
N HIS A 148 -1.05 11.94 6.14
CA HIS A 148 -1.59 10.59 5.91
C HIS A 148 -3.02 10.62 5.34
N ILE A 149 -3.92 11.46 5.87
CA ILE A 149 -5.27 11.62 5.30
C ILE A 149 -5.19 12.13 3.87
N GLN A 150 -4.39 13.16 3.62
CA GLN A 150 -4.25 13.72 2.28
C GLN A 150 -3.72 12.69 1.29
N PHE A 151 -2.71 11.92 1.70
CA PHE A 151 -2.09 10.88 0.89
C PHE A 151 -3.10 9.79 0.53
N ASP A 152 -3.83 9.27 1.52
CA ASP A 152 -4.87 8.24 1.34
C ASP A 152 -6.00 8.73 0.41
N GLU A 153 -6.54 9.93 0.65
CA GLU A 153 -7.62 10.49 -0.17
C GLU A 153 -7.19 10.81 -1.60
N THR A 154 -5.92 11.20 -1.81
CA THR A 154 -5.39 11.46 -3.14
C THR A 154 -5.22 10.15 -3.91
N LEU A 155 -4.61 9.14 -3.29
CA LEU A 155 -4.45 7.82 -3.89
C LEU A 155 -5.82 7.21 -4.26
N ARG A 156 -6.75 7.21 -3.31
CA ARG A 156 -8.12 6.73 -3.53
C ARG A 156 -8.78 7.40 -4.74
N GLN A 157 -8.67 8.72 -4.85
CA GLN A 157 -9.27 9.45 -5.97
C GLN A 157 -8.62 9.11 -7.31
N ILE A 158 -7.29 8.96 -7.35
CA ILE A 158 -6.57 8.53 -8.55
C ILE A 158 -7.00 7.11 -8.96
N GLU A 159 -7.04 6.18 -8.01
CA GLU A 159 -7.44 4.79 -8.26
C GLU A 159 -8.88 4.71 -8.81
N GLU A 160 -9.80 5.43 -8.17
CA GLU A 160 -11.21 5.42 -8.52
C GLU A 160 -11.50 6.14 -9.86
N ARG A 161 -10.92 7.32 -10.07
CA ARG A 161 -11.29 8.20 -11.20
C ARG A 161 -10.43 8.02 -12.43
N GLU A 162 -9.18 7.63 -12.27
CA GLU A 162 -8.21 7.55 -13.38
C GLU A 162 -7.80 6.11 -13.65
N PHE A 163 -7.34 5.37 -12.64
CA PHE A 163 -6.76 4.05 -12.87
C PHE A 163 -7.78 2.99 -13.25
N TYR A 164 -9.01 3.07 -12.72
CA TYR A 164 -10.04 2.10 -13.08
C TYR A 164 -10.20 1.98 -14.60
N ASP A 165 -10.31 3.12 -15.29
CA ASP A 165 -10.51 3.18 -16.74
C ASP A 165 -9.26 2.72 -17.48
N LEU A 166 -8.09 3.17 -17.04
CA LEU A 166 -6.82 2.77 -17.65
C LEU A 166 -6.57 1.26 -17.53
N VAL A 167 -6.84 0.66 -16.36
CA VAL A 167 -6.70 -0.79 -16.16
C VAL A 167 -7.72 -1.54 -17.03
N TRP A 168 -8.96 -1.06 -17.14
CA TRP A 168 -9.95 -1.64 -18.04
C TRP A 168 -9.47 -1.63 -19.49
N GLU A 169 -9.08 -0.47 -20.02
CA GLU A 169 -8.63 -0.29 -21.40
C GLU A 169 -7.38 -1.12 -21.72
N LEU A 170 -6.37 -1.09 -20.84
CA LEU A 170 -5.16 -1.91 -20.97
C LEU A 170 -5.51 -3.40 -21.05
N SER A 171 -6.38 -3.86 -20.14
CA SER A 171 -6.74 -5.27 -20.03
C SER A 171 -7.59 -5.74 -21.22
N GLU A 172 -8.48 -4.89 -21.72
CA GLU A 172 -9.29 -5.17 -22.91
C GLU A 172 -8.43 -5.26 -24.17
N GLN A 173 -7.49 -4.33 -24.34
CA GLN A 173 -6.57 -4.36 -25.47
C GLN A 173 -5.68 -5.61 -25.44
N LEU A 174 -5.03 -5.89 -24.31
CA LEU A 174 -4.16 -7.07 -24.16
C LEU A 174 -4.93 -8.40 -24.25
N LEU A 175 -6.20 -8.43 -23.83
CA LEU A 175 -7.07 -9.58 -24.07
C LEU A 175 -7.27 -9.80 -25.57
N ASN A 176 -7.57 -8.75 -26.34
CA ASN A 176 -7.77 -8.84 -27.78
C ASN A 176 -6.51 -9.32 -28.50
N ASP A 177 -5.35 -8.77 -28.16
CA ASP A 177 -4.05 -9.16 -28.72
C ASP A 177 -3.73 -10.63 -28.39
N SER A 178 -3.99 -11.05 -27.15
CA SER A 178 -3.82 -12.43 -26.72
C SER A 178 -4.75 -13.39 -27.48
N MET A 179 -5.99 -12.97 -27.77
CA MET A 179 -6.93 -13.76 -28.57
C MET A 179 -6.49 -13.87 -30.03
N GLU A 180 -5.91 -12.82 -30.62
CA GLU A 180 -5.34 -12.87 -31.95
C GLU A 180 -4.13 -13.80 -32.01
N SER A 181 -3.22 -13.66 -31.05
CA SER A 181 -2.06 -14.53 -30.89
C SER A 181 -2.48 -16.01 -30.74
N TYR A 182 -3.49 -16.31 -29.92
CA TYR A 182 -4.04 -17.66 -29.76
C TYR A 182 -4.58 -18.27 -31.07
N LYS A 183 -5.24 -17.46 -31.91
CA LYS A 183 -5.76 -17.93 -33.21
C LYS A 183 -4.64 -18.28 -34.20
N ASN A 184 -3.56 -17.52 -34.15
CA ASN A 184 -2.47 -17.57 -35.13
C ASN A 184 -1.26 -18.42 -34.70
N SER A 185 -1.29 -19.00 -33.50
CA SER A 185 -0.20 -19.80 -32.93
C SER A 185 -0.58 -21.26 -32.71
N ASP A 186 0.44 -22.11 -32.57
CA ASP A 186 0.32 -23.54 -32.26
C ASP A 186 1.35 -23.94 -31.20
N GLY A 187 1.18 -25.13 -30.61
CA GLY A 187 2.06 -25.65 -29.57
C GLY A 187 2.09 -24.74 -28.33
N ASP A 188 3.28 -24.53 -27.77
CA ASP A 188 3.45 -23.77 -26.52
C ASP A 188 3.06 -22.31 -26.65
N LEU A 189 3.23 -21.70 -27.83
CA LEU A 189 2.78 -20.33 -28.07
C LEU A 189 1.26 -20.24 -27.94
N LYS A 190 0.53 -21.25 -28.45
CA LYS A 190 -0.92 -21.30 -28.33
C LYS A 190 -1.36 -21.45 -26.88
N GLU A 191 -0.70 -22.30 -26.12
CA GLU A 191 -1.00 -22.47 -24.69
C GLU A 191 -0.66 -21.22 -23.88
N ALA A 192 0.47 -20.56 -24.17
CA ALA A 192 0.84 -19.30 -23.54
C ALA A 192 -0.21 -18.20 -23.82
N SER A 193 -0.61 -18.03 -25.08
CA SER A 193 -1.66 -17.07 -25.44
C SER A 193 -3.00 -17.43 -24.82
N ARG A 194 -3.36 -18.72 -24.72
CA ARG A 194 -4.56 -19.17 -24.01
C ARG A 194 -4.53 -18.75 -22.55
N ARG A 195 -3.41 -18.95 -21.84
CA ARG A 195 -3.26 -18.54 -20.44
C ARG A 195 -3.32 -17.02 -20.28
N ASN A 196 -2.75 -16.25 -21.20
CA ASN A 196 -2.90 -14.79 -21.22
C ASN A 196 -4.37 -14.36 -21.42
N VAL A 197 -5.11 -15.01 -22.33
CA VAL A 197 -6.56 -14.77 -22.50
C VAL A 197 -7.30 -15.03 -21.19
N ALA A 198 -6.99 -16.13 -20.48
CA ALA A 198 -7.59 -16.40 -19.17
C ALA A 198 -7.21 -15.33 -18.14
N TYR A 199 -5.93 -14.94 -18.07
CA TYR A 199 -5.41 -13.93 -17.16
C TYR A 199 -6.14 -12.58 -17.27
N PHE A 200 -6.26 -12.04 -18.49
CA PHE A 200 -6.99 -10.79 -18.71
C PHE A 200 -8.50 -10.94 -18.57
N SER A 201 -9.06 -12.11 -18.91
CA SER A 201 -10.50 -12.37 -18.70
C SER A 201 -10.87 -12.39 -17.21
N VAL A 202 -10.01 -12.90 -16.33
CA VAL A 202 -10.25 -12.84 -14.87
C VAL A 202 -10.25 -11.39 -14.41
N GLY A 203 -9.21 -10.60 -14.75
CA GLY A 203 -9.14 -9.20 -14.31
C GLY A 203 -10.28 -8.33 -14.85
N LEU A 204 -10.66 -8.47 -16.13
CA LEU A 204 -11.84 -7.79 -16.67
C LEU A 204 -13.13 -8.26 -16.01
N SER A 205 -13.26 -9.52 -15.63
CA SER A 205 -14.44 -10.00 -14.88
C SER A 205 -14.54 -9.36 -13.51
N LEU A 206 -13.40 -9.12 -12.83
CA LEU A 206 -13.35 -8.45 -11.53
C LEU A 206 -13.65 -6.94 -11.63
N LEU A 207 -13.31 -6.31 -12.77
CA LEU A 207 -13.65 -4.93 -13.09
C LEU A 207 -15.07 -4.76 -13.66
N LYS A 208 -15.71 -5.83 -14.11
CA LYS A 208 -17.05 -5.72 -14.69
C LYS A 208 -18.07 -5.42 -13.57
N PRO A 209 -18.81 -4.31 -13.63
CA PRO A 209 -19.84 -4.01 -12.66
C PRO A 209 -21.02 -4.97 -12.79
N GLU A 210 -21.58 -5.37 -11.65
CA GLU A 210 -22.79 -6.18 -11.56
C GLU A 210 -24.04 -5.30 -11.38
N PRO A 211 -25.23 -5.73 -11.84
CA PRO A 211 -26.48 -4.95 -11.70
C PRO A 211 -26.79 -4.52 -10.27
N GLU A 212 -26.41 -5.35 -9.28
CA GLU A 212 -26.60 -5.11 -7.85
C GLU A 212 -25.72 -3.98 -7.32
N GLN A 213 -24.62 -3.66 -8.01
CA GLN A 213 -23.68 -2.60 -7.66
C GLN A 213 -24.09 -1.22 -8.20
N VAL A 214 -25.14 -1.16 -9.01
CA VAL A 214 -25.75 0.09 -9.46
C VAL A 214 -26.77 0.55 -8.44
N CYS A 215 -26.83 1.87 -8.24
CA CYS A 215 -27.83 2.47 -7.37
C CYS A 215 -29.25 2.10 -7.84
N GLN A 216 -30.04 1.51 -6.93
CA GLN A 216 -31.39 1.03 -7.21
C GLN A 216 -32.47 2.11 -7.03
N SER A 217 -32.12 3.30 -6.53
CA SER A 217 -33.10 4.38 -6.37
C SER A 217 -33.48 5.00 -7.70
N GLU A 218 -34.76 5.35 -7.86
CA GLU A 218 -35.25 6.13 -9.00
C GLU A 218 -34.87 7.61 -8.89
N ASN A 219 -34.56 8.10 -7.68
CA ASN A 219 -34.10 9.47 -7.47
C ASN A 219 -32.57 9.51 -7.51
N GLU A 220 -32.02 10.23 -8.48
CA GLU A 220 -30.58 10.39 -8.67
C GLU A 220 -29.86 10.97 -7.43
N TRP A 221 -30.54 11.79 -6.63
CA TRP A 221 -30.00 12.37 -5.39
C TRP A 221 -29.81 11.37 -4.25
N ASP A 222 -30.50 10.22 -4.30
CA ASP A 222 -30.30 9.13 -3.32
C ASP A 222 -29.06 8.28 -3.67
N CYS A 223 -28.54 8.45 -4.89
CA CYS A 223 -27.38 7.73 -5.39
C CYS A 223 -26.10 8.51 -5.09
N THR A 224 -25.40 8.09 -4.03
CA THR A 224 -24.06 8.60 -3.74
C THR A 224 -23.03 8.06 -4.74
N ASP A 225 -21.86 8.69 -4.82
CA ASP A 225 -20.69 8.22 -5.59
C ASP A 225 -20.19 6.81 -5.17
N ALA A 226 -20.78 6.20 -4.14
CA ALA A 226 -20.49 4.84 -3.70
C ALA A 226 -20.96 3.74 -4.69
N TYR A 227 -21.84 4.04 -5.64
CA TYR A 227 -22.40 3.05 -6.58
C TYR A 227 -22.00 3.35 -8.03
N PHE A 228 -22.03 2.32 -8.88
CA PHE A 228 -21.92 2.51 -10.32
C PHE A 228 -23.16 3.19 -10.90
N LYS A 229 -22.98 3.83 -12.04
CA LYS A 229 -24.07 4.37 -12.87
C LYS A 229 -24.58 3.32 -13.84
N LYS A 230 -25.76 3.54 -14.41
CA LYS A 230 -26.37 2.59 -15.37
C LYS A 230 -25.56 2.51 -16.67
N GLU A 231 -24.92 3.60 -17.05
CA GLU A 231 -24.07 3.68 -18.23
C GLU A 231 -22.80 2.83 -18.07
N ASP A 232 -22.30 2.69 -16.83
CA ASP A 232 -21.10 1.90 -16.53
C ASP A 232 -21.31 0.41 -16.83
N LEU A 233 -22.52 -0.12 -16.64
CA LEU A 233 -22.86 -1.51 -17.02
C LEU A 233 -22.70 -1.78 -18.52
N VAL A 234 -22.87 -0.75 -19.34
CA VAL A 234 -22.72 -0.85 -20.80
C VAL A 234 -21.27 -0.59 -21.20
N HIS A 235 -20.64 0.40 -20.58
CA HIS A 235 -19.27 0.79 -20.87
C HIS A 235 -18.27 -0.31 -20.49
N TYR A 236 -18.35 -0.86 -19.27
CA TYR A 236 -17.47 -1.91 -18.79
C TYR A 236 -18.11 -3.29 -19.03
N SER A 237 -18.25 -3.66 -20.30
CA SER A 237 -18.83 -4.94 -20.68
C SER A 237 -17.94 -5.69 -21.65
N PHE A 238 -17.72 -6.96 -21.34
CA PHE A 238 -17.02 -7.90 -22.21
C PHE A 238 -17.58 -9.32 -22.00
N GLU A 239 -17.19 -10.24 -22.88
CA GLU A 239 -17.53 -11.65 -22.83
C GLU A 239 -16.30 -12.54 -22.69
N VAL A 240 -16.34 -13.48 -21.75
CA VAL A 240 -15.28 -14.46 -21.57
C VAL A 240 -15.29 -15.48 -22.72
N PRO A 241 -14.17 -15.64 -23.45
CA PRO A 241 -14.09 -16.61 -24.54
C PRO A 241 -14.34 -18.04 -24.07
N SER A 242 -15.14 -18.78 -24.83
CA SER A 242 -15.62 -20.12 -24.41
C SER A 242 -14.52 -21.14 -24.11
N TYR A 243 -13.34 -21.01 -24.73
CA TYR A 243 -12.22 -21.95 -24.56
C TYR A 243 -11.38 -21.71 -23.29
N VAL A 244 -11.62 -20.62 -22.56
CA VAL A 244 -11.02 -20.36 -21.22
C VAL A 244 -12.06 -20.24 -20.11
N ARG A 245 -13.35 -20.34 -20.43
CA ARG A 245 -14.44 -20.05 -19.49
C ARG A 245 -14.36 -20.86 -18.20
N ASP A 246 -14.10 -22.15 -18.30
CA ASP A 246 -14.07 -23.04 -17.13
C ASP A 246 -12.97 -22.63 -16.14
N ASP A 247 -11.78 -22.26 -16.64
CA ASP A 247 -10.67 -21.79 -15.81
C ASP A 247 -11.00 -20.44 -15.17
N VAL A 248 -11.55 -19.50 -15.95
CA VAL A 248 -11.91 -18.16 -15.48
C VAL A 248 -12.99 -18.24 -14.39
N GLU A 249 -14.05 -19.03 -14.60
CA GLU A 249 -15.11 -19.21 -13.60
C GLU A 249 -14.60 -19.92 -12.34
N ALA A 250 -13.65 -20.85 -12.47
CA ALA A 250 -13.03 -21.50 -11.32
C ALA A 250 -12.16 -20.51 -10.52
N GLU A 251 -11.39 -19.67 -11.19
CA GLU A 251 -10.56 -18.63 -10.57
C GLU A 251 -11.42 -17.61 -9.82
N LEU A 252 -12.48 -17.10 -10.47
CA LEU A 252 -13.40 -16.13 -9.85
C LEU A 252 -14.09 -16.69 -8.60
N LYS A 253 -14.45 -17.99 -8.60
CA LYS A 253 -15.02 -18.64 -7.42
C LYS A 253 -14.05 -18.69 -6.25
N LEU A 254 -12.76 -18.91 -6.50
CA LEU A 254 -11.74 -18.90 -5.45
C LEU A 254 -11.53 -17.49 -4.90
N ILE A 255 -11.46 -16.50 -5.79
CA ILE A 255 -11.34 -15.09 -5.42
C ILE A 255 -12.51 -14.65 -4.54
N GLU A 256 -13.76 -14.95 -4.91
CA GLU A 256 -14.94 -14.57 -4.14
C GLU A 256 -15.07 -15.33 -2.81
N ALA A 257 -14.54 -16.56 -2.74
CA ALA A 257 -14.61 -17.38 -1.53
C ALA A 257 -13.63 -16.94 -0.42
N HIS A 258 -12.59 -16.16 -0.76
CA HIS A 258 -11.60 -15.63 0.20
C HIS A 258 -10.96 -16.64 1.16
N SER A 259 -10.88 -17.92 0.77
CA SER A 259 -10.66 -19.05 1.69
C SER A 259 -9.18 -19.37 1.99
N GLY A 260 -8.27 -18.43 1.77
CA GLY A 260 -6.83 -18.62 1.99
C GLY A 260 -6.13 -19.31 0.81
N PHE A 261 -5.14 -20.16 1.09
CA PHE A 261 -4.32 -20.79 0.05
C PHE A 261 -5.05 -21.88 -0.75
N SER A 262 -5.05 -21.76 -2.08
CA SER A 262 -5.48 -22.80 -3.03
C SER A 262 -4.64 -22.74 -4.30
N ASP A 263 -4.58 -23.83 -5.06
CA ASP A 263 -3.93 -23.83 -6.37
C ASP A 263 -4.79 -23.04 -7.38
N SER A 264 -4.15 -22.14 -8.13
CA SER A 264 -4.82 -21.35 -9.18
C SER A 264 -5.13 -22.21 -10.41
N PRO A 265 -6.39 -22.23 -10.89
CA PRO A 265 -6.75 -22.85 -12.16
C PRO A 265 -5.96 -22.34 -13.36
N VAL A 266 -5.55 -21.06 -13.37
CA VAL A 266 -4.83 -20.44 -14.49
C VAL A 266 -3.31 -20.57 -14.33
N PHE A 267 -2.78 -20.34 -13.12
CA PHE A 267 -1.35 -20.23 -12.86
C PHE A 267 -0.72 -21.45 -12.18
N ILE A 268 -1.53 -22.46 -11.83
CA ILE A 268 -1.18 -23.78 -11.31
C ILE A 268 -0.41 -23.84 -9.98
N TYR A 269 0.11 -22.71 -9.50
CA TYR A 269 0.73 -22.59 -8.17
C TYR A 269 -0.28 -22.07 -7.13
N LYS A 270 0.11 -22.17 -5.85
CA LYS A 270 -0.72 -21.73 -4.73
C LYS A 270 -0.79 -20.21 -4.62
N GLU A 271 -2.00 -19.69 -4.58
CA GLU A 271 -2.31 -18.30 -4.27
C GLU A 271 -3.11 -18.19 -2.97
N ASP A 272 -2.87 -17.11 -2.22
CA ASP A 272 -3.65 -16.76 -1.03
C ASP A 272 -4.87 -15.90 -1.39
N TYR A 273 -6.01 -16.56 -1.60
CA TYR A 273 -7.26 -15.89 -1.93
C TYR A 273 -7.85 -15.05 -0.79
N SER A 274 -7.34 -15.16 0.44
CA SER A 274 -7.76 -14.28 1.54
C SER A 274 -7.33 -12.82 1.34
N GLN A 275 -6.36 -12.56 0.44
CA GLN A 275 -5.88 -11.22 0.14
C GLN A 275 -6.86 -10.40 -0.72
N TYR A 276 -7.88 -11.03 -1.31
CA TYR A 276 -8.83 -10.38 -2.23
C TYR A 276 -10.02 -9.72 -1.52
N VAL A 277 -10.03 -9.68 -0.17
CA VAL A 277 -11.08 -9.00 0.62
C VAL A 277 -10.85 -7.48 0.60
N PRO A 278 -11.75 -6.67 0.01
CA PRO A 278 -11.61 -5.21 0.04
C PRO A 278 -11.59 -4.67 1.47
N ARG A 279 -10.68 -3.74 1.76
CA ARG A 279 -10.45 -3.18 3.10
C ARG A 279 -10.02 -1.71 3.04
N GLY A 280 -10.13 -0.99 4.16
CA GLY A 280 -9.71 0.41 4.22
C GLY A 280 -10.55 1.31 3.30
N HIS A 281 -9.91 2.20 2.55
CA HIS A 281 -10.62 3.11 1.64
C HIS A 281 -11.31 2.39 0.48
N TYR A 282 -10.88 1.17 0.12
CA TYR A 282 -11.48 0.42 -0.98
C TYR A 282 -12.93 0.01 -0.73
N THR A 283 -13.41 0.04 0.52
CA THR A 283 -14.81 -0.29 0.84
C THR A 283 -15.76 0.89 0.66
N ARG A 284 -15.27 2.07 0.24
CA ARG A 284 -16.08 3.29 0.11
C ARG A 284 -17.01 3.33 -1.11
N SER A 285 -16.67 2.61 -2.18
CA SER A 285 -17.50 2.50 -3.37
C SER A 285 -17.41 1.12 -4.00
N GLU A 286 -18.44 0.72 -4.75
CA GLU A 286 -18.44 -0.53 -5.52
C GLU A 286 -17.34 -0.54 -6.58
N ARG A 287 -17.04 0.63 -7.17
CA ARG A 287 -15.94 0.82 -8.11
C ARG A 287 -14.59 0.50 -7.48
N LEU A 288 -14.32 1.02 -6.28
CA LEU A 288 -13.09 0.71 -5.56
C LEU A 288 -13.00 -0.77 -5.13
N LYS A 289 -14.12 -1.43 -4.81
CA LYS A 289 -14.10 -2.88 -4.50
C LYS A 289 -13.73 -3.72 -5.72
N ASN A 290 -14.28 -3.40 -6.89
CA ASN A 290 -13.95 -4.06 -8.15
C ASN A 290 -12.48 -3.80 -8.53
N TYR A 291 -12.05 -2.54 -8.46
CA TYR A 291 -10.67 -2.15 -8.68
C TYR A 291 -9.71 -2.92 -7.78
N PHE A 292 -9.99 -2.97 -6.47
CA PHE A 292 -9.15 -3.67 -5.50
C PHE A 292 -8.93 -5.12 -5.92
N ARG A 293 -9.99 -5.88 -6.20
CA ARG A 293 -9.86 -7.29 -6.58
C ARG A 293 -9.05 -7.48 -7.86
N ALA A 294 -9.31 -6.66 -8.88
CA ALA A 294 -8.58 -6.72 -10.14
C ALA A 294 -7.11 -6.31 -9.98
N PHE A 295 -6.83 -5.24 -9.23
CA PHE A 295 -5.47 -4.79 -8.98
C PHE A 295 -4.68 -5.78 -8.12
N MET A 296 -5.33 -6.42 -7.14
CA MET A 296 -4.75 -7.54 -6.39
C MET A 296 -4.43 -8.73 -7.31
N TRP A 297 -5.31 -9.07 -8.24
CA TRP A 297 -5.07 -10.12 -9.24
C TRP A 297 -3.83 -9.80 -10.09
N TYR A 298 -3.78 -8.60 -10.69
CA TYR A 298 -2.66 -8.19 -11.53
C TYR A 298 -1.34 -8.03 -10.76
N GLY A 299 -1.39 -7.58 -9.50
CA GLY A 299 -0.21 -7.34 -8.67
C GLY A 299 0.32 -8.57 -7.94
N ARG A 300 -0.44 -9.67 -7.86
CA ARG A 300 -0.02 -10.89 -7.15
C ARG A 300 0.31 -12.05 -8.06
N MET A 301 -0.28 -12.10 -9.26
CA MET A 301 -0.03 -13.18 -10.19
C MET A 301 1.27 -12.95 -10.95
N SER A 302 2.30 -13.69 -10.57
CA SER A 302 3.60 -13.68 -11.23
C SER A 302 3.65 -14.74 -12.34
N MET A 303 4.17 -14.35 -13.50
CA MET A 303 4.64 -15.28 -14.54
C MET A 303 6.02 -15.79 -14.10
N LEU A 304 6.14 -17.08 -13.78
CA LEU A 304 7.35 -17.64 -13.18
C LEU A 304 8.39 -18.04 -14.25
N LEU A 305 9.60 -17.50 -14.13
CA LEU A 305 10.72 -17.78 -15.03
C LEU A 305 11.36 -19.16 -14.83
N LYS A 306 11.26 -19.73 -13.62
CA LYS A 306 11.97 -20.94 -13.23
C LYS A 306 11.00 -22.05 -12.86
N GLY A 307 11.20 -23.21 -13.47
CA GLY A 307 10.55 -24.46 -13.11
C GLY A 307 11.54 -25.53 -12.64
N SER A 308 11.01 -26.64 -12.11
CA SER A 308 11.80 -27.81 -11.69
C SER A 308 11.04 -29.10 -12.00
N ASP A 309 11.79 -30.18 -12.25
CA ASP A 309 11.23 -31.53 -12.32
C ASP A 309 10.87 -32.08 -10.92
N GLU A 310 11.43 -31.48 -9.87
CA GLU A 310 11.17 -31.78 -8.46
C GLU A 310 10.43 -30.60 -7.79
N ILE A 311 9.09 -30.64 -7.81
CA ILE A 311 8.20 -29.64 -7.20
C ILE A 311 7.79 -30.14 -5.79
N PRO A 312 7.86 -29.33 -4.71
CA PRO A 312 8.18 -27.89 -4.65
C PRO A 312 9.62 -27.58 -4.19
N ALA A 313 10.58 -28.49 -4.38
CA ALA A 313 11.89 -28.36 -3.74
C ALA A 313 12.72 -27.18 -4.29
N ASP A 314 12.69 -26.96 -5.62
CA ASP A 314 13.53 -25.97 -6.30
C ASP A 314 12.76 -24.92 -7.14
N ALA A 315 11.44 -25.10 -7.28
CA ALA A 315 10.52 -24.21 -7.99
C ALA A 315 9.05 -24.52 -7.61
N LEU A 316 8.13 -23.61 -7.96
CA LEU A 316 6.69 -23.77 -7.71
C LEU A 316 5.96 -24.56 -8.80
N ILE A 317 6.53 -24.61 -10.01
CA ILE A 317 5.92 -25.19 -11.21
C ILE A 317 6.93 -26.01 -12.02
N SER A 318 6.44 -26.76 -13.01
CA SER A 318 7.28 -27.57 -13.89
C SER A 318 8.15 -26.71 -14.81
N ILE A 319 9.24 -27.26 -15.36
CA ILE A 319 10.07 -26.57 -16.37
C ILE A 319 9.23 -26.22 -17.61
N GLU A 320 8.32 -27.09 -18.01
CA GLU A 320 7.42 -26.87 -19.14
C GLU A 320 6.48 -25.68 -18.88
N ASP A 321 5.85 -25.64 -17.71
CA ASP A 321 4.94 -24.55 -17.33
C ASP A 321 5.65 -23.22 -17.15
N ALA A 322 6.85 -23.20 -16.57
CA ALA A 322 7.64 -21.97 -16.46
C ALA A 322 8.01 -21.41 -17.82
N ARG A 323 8.35 -22.28 -18.79
CA ARG A 323 8.59 -21.88 -20.16
C ARG A 323 7.34 -21.29 -20.83
N ILE A 324 6.17 -21.89 -20.59
CA ILE A 324 4.89 -21.37 -21.10
C ILE A 324 4.56 -20.01 -20.47
N GLN A 325 4.69 -19.86 -19.14
CA GLN A 325 4.44 -18.59 -18.45
C GLN A 325 5.40 -17.49 -18.90
N THR A 326 6.69 -17.81 -19.04
CA THR A 326 7.70 -16.87 -19.57
C THR A 326 7.36 -16.46 -21.00
N THR A 327 6.92 -17.41 -21.85
CA THR A 327 6.48 -17.12 -23.22
C THR A 327 5.27 -16.18 -23.21
N GLY A 328 4.30 -16.42 -22.32
CA GLY A 328 3.13 -15.55 -22.14
C GLY A 328 3.52 -14.12 -21.73
N ALA A 329 4.45 -13.99 -20.79
CA ALA A 329 4.98 -12.70 -20.36
C ALA A 329 5.71 -11.96 -21.50
N CYS A 330 6.57 -12.64 -22.25
CA CYS A 330 7.25 -12.04 -23.41
C CYS A 330 6.28 -11.63 -24.53
N LEU A 331 5.17 -12.36 -24.73
CA LEU A 331 4.13 -11.95 -25.67
C LEU A 331 3.47 -10.64 -25.22
N ILE A 332 3.10 -10.53 -23.95
CA ILE A 332 2.53 -9.30 -23.38
C ILE A 332 3.52 -8.13 -23.50
N ALA A 333 4.78 -8.35 -23.10
CA ALA A 333 5.84 -7.34 -23.21
C ALA A 333 6.08 -6.91 -24.68
N SER A 334 5.98 -7.84 -25.63
CA SER A 334 6.07 -7.52 -27.05
C SER A 334 4.92 -6.62 -27.52
N GLU A 335 3.69 -6.77 -27.01
CA GLU A 335 2.59 -5.87 -27.36
C GLU A 335 2.87 -4.46 -26.84
N PHE A 336 3.31 -4.34 -25.59
CA PHE A 336 3.76 -3.06 -25.01
C PHE A 336 4.90 -2.41 -25.82
N ALA A 337 5.89 -3.20 -26.26
CA ALA A 337 7.01 -2.68 -27.04
C ALA A 337 6.61 -2.18 -28.43
N ASN A 338 5.52 -2.70 -29.00
CA ASN A 338 5.03 -2.34 -30.33
C ASN A 338 3.98 -1.22 -30.32
N ASP A 339 3.35 -0.95 -29.18
CA ASP A 339 2.32 0.08 -29.03
C ASP A 339 2.71 1.11 -27.94
N TYR A 340 3.17 2.28 -28.38
CA TYR A 340 3.54 3.39 -27.50
C TYR A 340 2.38 3.95 -26.69
N GLU A 341 1.14 3.87 -27.18
CA GLU A 341 -0.03 4.34 -26.43
C GLU A 341 -0.34 3.38 -25.29
N LEU A 342 -0.31 2.07 -25.58
CA LEU A 342 -0.47 1.01 -24.57
C LEU A 342 0.63 1.10 -23.50
N MET A 343 1.89 1.28 -23.90
CA MET A 343 2.99 1.48 -22.97
C MET A 343 2.84 2.76 -22.14
N GLY A 344 2.37 3.85 -22.75
CA GLY A 344 2.11 5.11 -22.05
C GLY A 344 1.06 4.98 -20.95
N LYS A 345 0.00 4.19 -21.18
CA LYS A 345 -1.02 3.90 -20.14
C LYS A 345 -0.41 3.10 -18.98
N TRP A 346 0.44 2.11 -19.29
CA TRP A 346 1.17 1.35 -18.26
C TRP A 346 2.11 2.25 -17.45
N ASP A 347 2.92 3.09 -18.13
CA ASP A 347 3.85 4.03 -17.50
C ASP A 347 3.13 5.02 -16.58
N GLN A 348 1.93 5.47 -16.96
CA GLN A 348 1.11 6.36 -16.14
C GLN A 348 0.67 5.70 -14.83
N ILE A 349 0.20 4.45 -14.88
CA ILE A 349 -0.17 3.68 -13.68
C ILE A 349 1.09 3.40 -12.84
N TYR A 350 2.14 2.88 -13.47
CA TYR A 350 3.35 2.43 -12.77
C TYR A 350 4.11 3.60 -12.11
N SER A 351 4.28 4.73 -12.79
CA SER A 351 5.02 5.87 -12.24
C SER A 351 4.37 6.46 -10.99
N VAL A 352 3.04 6.50 -10.97
CA VAL A 352 2.27 7.01 -9.83
C VAL A 352 2.24 5.97 -8.71
N THR A 353 1.95 4.70 -9.00
CA THR A 353 1.98 3.65 -7.96
C THR A 353 3.38 3.53 -7.35
N ALA A 354 4.45 3.54 -8.16
CA ALA A 354 5.82 3.54 -7.68
C ALA A 354 6.16 4.73 -6.76
N PHE A 355 5.57 5.90 -7.01
CA PHE A 355 5.73 7.07 -6.14
C PHE A 355 5.03 6.88 -4.78
N TYR A 356 3.84 6.26 -4.75
CA TYR A 356 3.07 6.06 -3.52
C TYR A 356 3.57 4.85 -2.71
N VAL A 357 3.85 3.71 -3.35
CA VAL A 357 4.12 2.42 -2.66
C VAL A 357 5.55 1.90 -2.85
N GLY A 358 6.36 2.53 -3.70
CA GLY A 358 7.71 2.09 -4.03
C GLY A 358 7.79 1.24 -5.30
N LEU A 359 9.02 0.97 -5.76
CA LEU A 359 9.28 0.20 -6.97
C LEU A 359 8.81 -1.26 -6.79
N SER A 360 8.33 -1.86 -7.88
CA SER A 360 8.00 -3.28 -7.92
C SER A 360 9.27 -4.14 -7.85
N ASP A 361 9.23 -5.20 -7.06
CA ASP A 361 10.23 -6.28 -7.08
C ASP A 361 9.94 -7.30 -8.20
N ASP A 362 8.71 -7.33 -8.73
CA ASP A 362 8.31 -8.17 -9.84
C ASP A 362 8.75 -7.59 -11.19
N LEU A 363 9.03 -8.49 -12.14
CA LEU A 363 9.39 -8.15 -13.51
C LEU A 363 8.17 -7.58 -14.26
N GLY A 364 8.35 -6.40 -14.86
CA GLY A 364 7.35 -5.76 -15.71
C GLY A 364 7.70 -5.84 -17.20
N PRO A 365 6.95 -5.12 -18.06
CA PRO A 365 7.15 -5.11 -19.50
C PRO A 365 8.55 -4.65 -19.95
N TYR A 366 9.27 -3.86 -19.13
CA TYR A 366 10.63 -3.44 -19.45
C TYR A 366 11.68 -4.53 -19.18
N GLU A 367 11.41 -5.43 -18.22
CA GLU A 367 12.35 -6.48 -17.83
C GLU A 367 12.20 -7.78 -18.64
N TYR A 368 11.00 -8.06 -19.14
CA TYR A 368 10.69 -9.17 -20.05
C TYR A 368 11.06 -8.85 -21.50
#